data_AF-A0A292QNC2-F1
#
_entry.id   AF-A0A292QNC2-F1
#
_cell.length_a   1.000
_cell.length_b   1.000
_cell.length_c   1.000
_cell.angle_alpha   90.00
_cell.angle_beta   90.00
_cell.angle_gamma   90.00
#
_symmetry.space_group_name_H-M   'P 1'
#
loop_
_entity.id
_entity.type
_entity.pdbx_description
1 polymer ?
#
loop_
_entity_poly.entity_id
_entity_poly.type
_entity_poly.pdbx_seq_one_letter_code
_entity_poly.pdbx_strand_id
1 'polypeptide(L)'
;MKAEELIRYFKSLGLTVHTGTKARGHQGFFLNNRIDISKNISENRLIPTLLHEFAHYIHSKLEPNMNKTGGSLEILFKSDNPIYKEELIKVTNFVDNNSLCVRLYEHKDRVKQKIKEYEEIVKKYYPKFQRSKKFKEFDKYIKRSNAKYLLKYDRVRLVEGGFFKKTTKLFSIDNIEKDFVDMPPAFAAYIRLHSFQKKQSRISARINKYKKYYEKPCELFARLVEGIYLDREWVEAIAPNLMKQFYDLLKDGYYMELEVVLSTFLHKKLPLSAQSI
;
A
#
# COMPACT_ATOMS: atom_id res chain seq x y z
N MET A 1 -15.00 27.07 5.02
CA MET A 1 -14.29 27.37 3.77
C MET A 1 -14.68 26.37 2.68
N LYS A 2 -15.00 26.81 1.46
CA LYS A 2 -15.26 25.93 0.29
C LYS A 2 -13.94 25.50 -0.36
N ALA A 3 -13.93 24.43 -1.16
CA ALA A 3 -12.72 23.95 -1.84
C ALA A 3 -12.04 25.03 -2.70
N GLU A 4 -12.82 25.89 -3.35
CA GLU A 4 -12.32 27.00 -4.18
C GLU A 4 -11.52 28.03 -3.37
N GLU A 5 -11.97 28.34 -2.16
CA GLU A 5 -11.29 29.28 -1.26
C GLU A 5 -9.95 28.71 -0.81
N LEU A 6 -9.90 27.40 -0.51
CA LEU A 6 -8.64 26.71 -0.19
C LEU A 6 -7.67 26.72 -1.37
N ILE A 7 -8.17 26.47 -2.58
CA ILE A 7 -7.35 26.52 -3.80
C ILE A 7 -6.80 27.94 -4.03
N ARG A 8 -7.63 28.98 -3.84
CA ARG A 8 -7.17 30.38 -3.92
C ARG A 8 -6.12 30.68 -2.88
N TYR A 9 -6.30 30.21 -1.65
CA TYR A 9 -5.32 30.35 -0.59
C TYR A 9 -3.99 29.68 -0.95
N PHE A 10 -4.00 28.42 -1.40
CA PHE A 10 -2.79 27.73 -1.86
C PHE A 10 -2.08 28.48 -2.98
N LYS A 11 -2.83 28.99 -3.97
CA LYS A 11 -2.26 29.81 -5.05
C LYS A 11 -1.63 31.10 -4.53
N SER A 12 -2.21 31.74 -3.51
CA SER A 12 -1.61 32.93 -2.88
C SER A 12 -0.28 32.66 -2.19
N LEU A 13 -0.03 31.40 -1.76
CA LEU A 13 1.25 30.93 -1.23
C LEU A 13 2.28 30.56 -2.31
N GLY A 14 1.96 30.82 -3.58
CA GLY A 14 2.82 30.48 -4.72
C GLY A 14 2.71 29.05 -5.21
N LEU A 15 1.73 28.27 -4.75
CA LEU A 15 1.47 26.92 -5.28
C LEU A 15 0.74 26.98 -6.62
N THR A 16 1.15 26.13 -7.55
CA THR A 16 0.36 25.84 -8.74
C THR A 16 -0.65 24.75 -8.40
N VAL A 17 -1.96 25.04 -8.54
CA VAL A 17 -3.01 24.05 -8.25
C VAL A 17 -3.83 23.78 -9.50
N HIS A 18 -3.81 22.54 -9.98
CA HIS A 18 -4.60 22.07 -11.12
C HIS A 18 -5.63 21.04 -10.68
N THR A 19 -6.90 21.30 -10.99
CA THR A 19 -7.99 20.35 -10.82
C THR A 19 -8.31 19.68 -12.15
N GLY A 20 -8.96 18.52 -12.13
CA GLY A 20 -9.40 17.85 -13.35
C GLY A 20 -8.28 17.12 -14.13
N THR A 21 -7.15 16.82 -13.49
CA THR A 21 -6.02 16.15 -14.16
C THR A 21 -6.13 14.62 -14.05
N LYS A 22 -5.15 13.89 -14.60
CA LYS A 22 -5.01 12.44 -14.32
C LYS A 22 -4.36 12.16 -12.96
N ALA A 23 -3.76 13.16 -12.31
CA ALA A 23 -3.02 13.04 -11.04
C ALA A 23 -2.11 11.79 -10.95
N ARG A 24 -1.48 11.41 -12.08
CA ARG A 24 -0.65 10.20 -12.21
C ARG A 24 -1.34 8.89 -11.78
N GLY A 25 -2.67 8.83 -11.83
CA GLY A 25 -3.47 7.68 -11.39
C GLY A 25 -3.85 7.70 -9.90
N HIS A 26 -3.48 8.74 -9.16
CA HIS A 26 -3.85 8.96 -7.75
C HIS A 26 -5.07 9.90 -7.62
N GLN A 27 -5.55 10.14 -6.40
CA GLN A 27 -6.58 11.14 -6.12
C GLN A 27 -6.01 12.56 -6.18
N GLY A 28 -4.80 12.74 -5.65
CA GLY A 28 -3.99 13.95 -5.76
C GLY A 28 -2.51 13.59 -5.88
N PHE A 29 -1.67 14.56 -6.21
CA PHE A 29 -0.24 14.50 -5.92
C PHE A 29 0.36 15.90 -5.78
N PHE A 30 1.34 16.02 -4.89
CA PHE A 30 2.23 17.17 -4.75
C PHE A 30 3.62 16.86 -5.32
N LEU A 31 4.17 17.77 -6.13
CA LEU A 31 5.56 17.74 -6.56
C LEU A 31 6.01 19.13 -7.03
N ASN A 32 7.19 19.59 -6.62
CA ASN A 32 7.81 20.84 -7.10
C ASN A 32 6.86 22.05 -7.04
N ASN A 33 6.29 22.35 -5.86
CA ASN A 33 5.33 23.45 -5.65
C ASN A 33 4.04 23.38 -6.51
N ARG A 34 3.70 22.18 -6.98
CA ARG A 34 2.48 21.92 -7.75
C ARG A 34 1.64 20.85 -7.07
N ILE A 35 0.34 21.13 -6.95
CA ILE A 35 -0.70 20.20 -6.51
C ILE A 35 -1.60 19.91 -7.71
N ASP A 36 -1.74 18.64 -8.03
CA ASP A 36 -2.67 18.15 -9.06
C ASP A 36 -3.76 17.30 -8.41
N ILE A 37 -5.02 17.60 -8.71
CA ILE A 37 -6.19 16.83 -8.25
C ILE A 37 -6.83 16.11 -9.44
N SER A 38 -7.18 14.84 -9.21
CA SER A 38 -7.79 13.96 -10.20
C SER A 38 -9.18 14.44 -10.61
N LYS A 39 -9.51 14.34 -11.89
CA LYS A 39 -10.88 14.58 -12.39
C LYS A 39 -11.93 13.60 -11.87
N ASN A 40 -11.51 12.42 -11.42
CA ASN A 40 -12.40 11.35 -10.96
C ASN A 40 -12.58 11.34 -9.43
N ILE A 41 -12.11 12.39 -8.74
CA ILE A 41 -12.27 12.49 -7.29
C ILE A 41 -13.74 12.73 -6.95
N SER A 42 -14.24 12.06 -5.91
CA SER A 42 -15.57 12.34 -5.39
C SER A 42 -15.57 13.67 -4.63
N GLU A 43 -16.70 14.37 -4.64
CA GLU A 43 -16.82 15.70 -4.04
C GLU A 43 -16.43 15.73 -2.56
N ASN A 44 -16.87 14.72 -1.80
CA ASN A 44 -16.53 14.55 -0.38
C ASN A 44 -15.05 14.24 -0.10
N ARG A 45 -14.23 13.97 -1.13
CA ARG A 45 -12.80 13.71 -1.02
C ARG A 45 -11.93 14.86 -1.49
N LEU A 46 -12.51 15.88 -2.15
CA LEU A 46 -11.76 17.01 -2.70
C LEU A 46 -10.97 17.77 -1.63
N ILE A 47 -11.62 18.21 -0.55
CA ILE A 47 -10.96 18.93 0.54
C ILE A 47 -9.95 18.04 1.27
N PRO A 48 -10.29 16.80 1.71
CA PRO A 48 -9.32 15.88 2.30
C PRO A 48 -8.05 15.70 1.45
N THR A 49 -8.19 15.50 0.14
CA THR A 49 -7.05 15.34 -0.75
C THR A 49 -6.25 16.63 -0.90
N LEU A 50 -6.90 17.81 -1.01
CA LEU A 50 -6.19 19.08 -1.03
C LEU A 50 -5.36 19.30 0.24
N LEU A 51 -5.91 18.97 1.42
CA LEU A 51 -5.21 19.06 2.69
C LEU A 51 -4.05 18.08 2.80
N HIS A 52 -4.23 16.86 2.30
CA HIS A 52 -3.18 15.84 2.22
C HIS A 52 -1.99 16.33 1.38
N GLU A 53 -2.25 16.82 0.16
CA GLU A 53 -1.19 17.34 -0.71
C GLU A 53 -0.55 18.63 -0.15
N PHE A 54 -1.31 19.44 0.58
CA PHE A 54 -0.76 20.60 1.26
C PHE A 54 0.14 20.23 2.44
N ALA A 55 -0.18 19.17 3.18
CA ALA A 55 0.70 18.67 4.22
C ALA A 55 2.04 18.18 3.64
N HIS A 56 2.03 17.57 2.46
CA HIS A 56 3.27 17.30 1.72
C HIS A 56 4.02 18.58 1.34
N TYR A 57 3.33 19.64 0.92
CA TYR A 57 3.99 20.94 0.70
C TYR A 57 4.67 21.47 1.97
N ILE A 58 3.99 21.46 3.12
CA ILE A 58 4.55 21.90 4.40
C ILE A 58 5.77 21.04 4.79
N HIS A 59 5.67 19.72 4.68
CA HIS A 59 6.80 18.84 4.96
C HIS A 59 7.97 19.11 4.00
N SER A 60 7.72 19.41 2.72
CA SER A 60 8.79 19.74 1.77
C SER A 60 9.52 21.04 2.12
N LYS A 61 8.87 21.98 2.80
CA LYS A 61 9.53 23.19 3.32
C LYS A 61 10.41 22.89 4.53
N LEU A 62 9.95 22.01 5.42
CA LEU A 62 10.72 21.56 6.59
C LEU A 62 11.90 20.67 6.20
N GLU A 63 11.68 19.81 5.19
CA GLU A 63 12.65 18.82 4.72
C GLU A 63 12.63 18.73 3.18
N PRO A 64 13.45 19.54 2.48
CA PRO A 64 13.43 19.64 1.01
C PRO A 64 13.63 18.33 0.25
N ASN A 65 14.32 17.35 0.85
CA ASN A 65 14.59 16.05 0.24
C ASN A 65 13.53 14.99 0.53
N MET A 66 12.44 15.31 1.24
CA MET A 66 11.44 14.33 1.67
C MET A 66 10.78 13.57 0.51
N ASN A 67 10.66 14.20 -0.67
CA ASN A 67 10.11 13.55 -1.86
C ASN A 67 10.96 12.34 -2.31
N LYS A 68 12.26 12.33 -1.97
CA LYS A 68 13.20 11.22 -2.26
C LYS A 68 13.33 10.27 -1.07
N THR A 69 13.40 10.79 0.15
CA THR A 69 13.70 10.01 1.37
C THR A 69 12.45 9.43 2.05
N GLY A 70 11.27 10.02 1.81
CA GLY A 70 10.05 9.79 2.60
C GLY A 70 9.99 10.65 3.87
N GLY A 71 11.03 11.44 4.11
CA GLY A 71 11.20 12.32 5.27
C GLY A 71 11.46 11.61 6.60
N SER A 72 11.51 12.38 7.69
CA SER A 72 11.73 11.86 9.04
C SER A 72 10.70 12.39 10.07
N LEU A 73 10.40 11.57 11.09
CA LEU A 73 9.50 11.99 12.17
C LEU A 73 10.18 12.98 13.11
N GLU A 74 11.51 12.88 13.24
CA GLU A 74 12.33 13.76 14.04
C GLU A 74 12.26 15.20 13.52
N ILE A 75 12.19 15.41 12.20
CA ILE A 75 11.96 16.73 11.64
C ILE A 75 10.51 17.13 11.86
N LEU A 76 9.54 16.29 11.49
CA LEU A 76 8.13 16.63 11.58
C LEU A 76 7.66 16.97 13.00
N PHE A 77 8.20 16.34 14.03
CA PHE A 77 7.72 16.46 15.41
C PHE A 77 8.80 16.89 16.41
N LYS A 78 10.01 17.24 15.95
CA LYS A 78 11.17 17.57 16.81
C LYS A 78 11.44 16.51 17.89
N SER A 79 11.17 15.25 17.57
CA SER A 79 11.24 14.13 18.53
C SER A 79 11.29 12.80 17.79
N ASP A 80 12.01 11.85 18.37
CA ASP A 80 12.15 10.45 17.93
C ASP A 80 11.27 9.48 18.74
N ASN A 81 10.30 9.99 19.51
CA ASN A 81 9.49 9.16 20.38
C ASN A 81 8.71 8.11 19.57
N PRO A 82 8.95 6.80 19.79
CA PRO A 82 8.34 5.74 18.99
C PRO A 82 6.81 5.72 19.08
N ILE A 83 6.23 6.22 20.18
CA ILE A 83 4.78 6.29 20.35
C ILE A 83 4.09 7.13 19.27
N TYR A 84 4.78 8.14 18.73
CA TYR A 84 4.24 9.01 17.69
C TYR A 84 4.00 8.23 16.39
N LYS A 85 4.92 7.33 16.04
CA LYS A 85 4.74 6.46 14.87
C LYS A 85 3.55 5.53 15.06
N GLU A 86 3.38 4.94 16.23
CA GLU A 86 2.27 4.05 16.53
C GLU A 86 0.92 4.77 16.43
N GLU A 87 0.83 5.97 17.02
CA GLU A 87 -0.36 6.82 16.98
C GLU A 87 -0.67 7.31 15.56
N LEU A 88 0.34 7.74 14.79
CA LEU A 88 0.18 8.09 13.37
C LEU A 88 -0.35 6.93 12.52
N ILE A 89 0.08 5.70 12.80
CA ILE A 89 -0.45 4.50 12.13
C ILE A 89 -1.94 4.30 12.48
N LYS A 90 -2.35 4.52 13.73
CA LYS A 90 -3.77 4.45 14.12
C LYS A 90 -4.60 5.48 13.36
N VAL A 91 -4.13 6.74 13.29
CA VAL A 91 -4.78 7.80 12.51
C VAL A 91 -4.86 7.43 11.04
N THR A 92 -3.77 6.92 10.46
CA THR A 92 -3.74 6.48 9.06
C THR A 92 -4.76 5.37 8.78
N ASN A 93 -4.90 4.41 9.69
CA ASN A 93 -5.90 3.34 9.57
C ASN A 93 -7.34 3.85 9.65
N PHE A 94 -7.60 4.88 10.47
CA PHE A 94 -8.89 5.56 10.54
C PHE A 94 -9.21 6.29 9.23
N VAL A 95 -8.23 7.02 8.68
CA VAL A 95 -8.40 7.86 7.48
C VAL A 95 -8.53 7.02 6.20
N ASP A 96 -7.73 5.95 6.07
CA ASP A 96 -7.71 5.09 4.89
C ASP A 96 -7.62 3.62 5.27
N ASN A 97 -8.78 2.96 5.36
CA ASN A 97 -8.91 1.53 5.65
C ASN A 97 -8.11 0.62 4.70
N ASN A 98 -7.66 1.08 3.53
CA ASN A 98 -6.79 0.28 2.67
C ASN A 98 -5.41 0.05 3.28
N SER A 99 -4.95 0.90 4.22
CA SER A 99 -3.69 0.71 4.96
C SER A 99 -3.67 -0.62 5.72
N LEU A 100 -4.83 -1.07 6.21
CA LEU A 100 -4.99 -2.34 6.93
C LEU A 100 -4.77 -3.57 6.03
N CYS A 101 -4.84 -3.39 4.71
CA CYS A 101 -4.63 -4.46 3.73
C CYS A 101 -5.55 -5.69 3.93
N VAL A 102 -6.73 -5.53 4.55
CA VAL A 102 -7.63 -6.63 4.96
C VAL A 102 -7.88 -7.63 3.82
N ARG A 103 -8.32 -7.14 2.65
CA ARG A 103 -8.60 -7.98 1.47
C ARG A 103 -7.38 -8.76 0.98
N LEU A 104 -6.16 -8.22 1.13
CA LEU A 104 -4.93 -8.90 0.76
C LEU A 104 -4.58 -10.00 1.76
N TYR A 105 -4.79 -9.77 3.05
CA TYR A 105 -4.63 -10.78 4.09
C TYR A 105 -5.62 -11.93 3.90
N GLU A 106 -6.91 -11.64 3.72
CA GLU A 106 -7.91 -12.65 3.41
C GLU A 106 -7.55 -13.47 2.15
N HIS A 107 -7.06 -12.80 1.10
CA HIS A 107 -6.63 -13.48 -0.11
C HIS A 107 -5.41 -14.38 0.14
N LYS A 108 -4.45 -13.90 0.94
CA LYS A 108 -3.27 -14.66 1.36
C LYS A 108 -3.66 -15.91 2.15
N ASP A 109 -4.67 -15.82 3.01
CA ASP A 109 -5.16 -16.95 3.81
C ASP A 109 -5.88 -17.99 2.94
N ARG A 110 -6.74 -17.57 2.01
CA ARG A 110 -7.33 -18.47 1.00
C ARG A 110 -6.25 -19.21 0.20
N VAL A 111 -5.20 -18.51 -0.21
CA VAL A 111 -4.05 -19.12 -0.91
C VAL A 111 -3.29 -20.09 -0.01
N LYS A 112 -3.06 -19.73 1.27
CA LYS A 112 -2.40 -20.59 2.25
C LYS A 112 -3.19 -21.88 2.48
N GLN A 113 -4.52 -21.81 2.48
CA GLN A 113 -5.37 -22.99 2.58
C GLN A 113 -5.24 -23.90 1.36
N LYS A 114 -5.24 -23.34 0.13
CA LYS A 114 -4.98 -24.12 -1.09
C LYS A 114 -3.61 -24.80 -1.10
N ILE A 115 -2.57 -24.14 -0.58
CA ILE A 115 -1.24 -24.77 -0.42
C ILE A 115 -1.33 -26.01 0.48
N LYS A 116 -2.05 -25.92 1.61
CA LYS A 116 -2.24 -27.06 2.51
C LYS A 116 -3.03 -28.20 1.84
N GLU A 117 -4.11 -27.87 1.13
CA GLU A 117 -4.90 -28.87 0.39
C GLU A 117 -4.04 -29.68 -0.59
N TYR A 118 -3.23 -29.00 -1.42
CA TYR A 118 -2.34 -29.71 -2.35
C TYR A 118 -1.20 -30.45 -1.64
N GLU A 119 -0.70 -29.93 -0.52
CA GLU A 119 0.31 -30.62 0.29
C GLU A 119 -0.22 -31.96 0.81
N GLU A 120 -1.46 -32.01 1.29
CA GLU A 120 -2.08 -33.24 1.76
C GLU A 120 -2.32 -34.25 0.63
N ILE A 121 -2.69 -33.78 -0.58
CA ILE A 121 -2.77 -34.66 -1.77
C ILE A 121 -1.40 -35.29 -2.08
N VAL A 122 -0.30 -34.52 -2.00
CA VAL A 122 1.04 -35.07 -2.22
C VAL A 122 1.38 -36.09 -1.12
N LYS A 123 1.12 -35.76 0.15
CA LYS A 123 1.43 -36.62 1.31
C LYS A 123 0.67 -37.94 1.31
N LYS A 124 -0.53 -38.00 0.73
CA LYS A 124 -1.28 -39.26 0.55
C LYS A 124 -0.44 -40.34 -0.15
N TYR A 125 0.39 -39.95 -1.11
CA TYR A 125 1.26 -40.86 -1.86
C TYR A 125 2.71 -40.83 -1.36
N TYR A 126 3.15 -39.70 -0.78
CA TYR A 126 4.51 -39.49 -0.29
C TYR A 126 4.49 -38.94 1.14
N PRO A 127 4.26 -39.77 2.18
CA PRO A 127 4.05 -39.28 3.55
C PRO A 127 5.22 -38.48 4.14
N LYS A 128 6.44 -38.73 3.67
CA LYS A 128 7.66 -38.01 4.08
C LYS A 128 7.87 -36.68 3.34
N PHE A 129 6.95 -36.28 2.46
CA PHE A 129 7.04 -35.04 1.69
C PHE A 129 7.12 -33.81 2.62
N GLN A 130 8.04 -32.91 2.31
CA GLN A 130 8.20 -31.63 3.01
C GLN A 130 8.39 -30.52 1.98
N ARG A 131 7.53 -29.49 2.05
CA ARG A 131 7.53 -28.36 1.10
C ARG A 131 8.84 -27.59 1.00
N SER A 132 9.62 -27.57 2.09
CA SER A 132 10.91 -26.89 2.17
C SER A 132 12.07 -27.70 1.60
N LYS A 133 11.87 -28.98 1.29
CA LYS A 133 12.92 -29.88 0.80
C LYS A 133 12.72 -30.20 -0.68
N LYS A 134 13.81 -30.63 -1.32
CA LYS A 134 13.75 -31.14 -2.70
C LYS A 134 12.89 -32.40 -2.75
N PHE A 135 12.05 -32.48 -3.77
CA PHE A 135 11.19 -33.63 -4.01
C PHE A 135 11.78 -34.48 -5.14
N LYS A 136 12.74 -35.34 -4.79
CA LYS A 136 13.60 -36.05 -5.75
C LYS A 136 12.81 -36.91 -6.73
N GLU A 137 11.73 -37.54 -6.27
CA GLU A 137 10.85 -38.39 -7.06
C GLU A 137 10.17 -37.58 -8.18
N PHE A 138 9.67 -36.40 -7.84
CA PHE A 138 9.11 -35.45 -8.81
C PHE A 138 10.20 -34.90 -9.75
N ASP A 139 11.37 -34.52 -9.23
CA ASP A 139 12.47 -33.97 -10.03
C ASP A 139 12.93 -34.97 -11.10
N LYS A 140 12.99 -36.26 -10.77
CA LYS A 140 13.31 -37.34 -11.71
C LYS A 140 12.24 -37.49 -12.79
N TYR A 141 10.96 -37.44 -12.40
CA TYR A 141 9.83 -37.55 -13.31
C TYR A 141 9.76 -36.40 -14.32
N ILE A 142 9.90 -35.16 -13.84
CA ILE A 142 9.62 -33.96 -14.64
C ILE A 142 10.77 -33.58 -15.60
N LYS A 143 11.97 -34.16 -15.43
CA LYS A 143 13.22 -33.75 -16.12
C LYS A 143 13.08 -33.62 -17.64
N ARG A 144 12.37 -34.56 -18.28
CA ARG A 144 12.16 -34.60 -19.74
C ARG A 144 10.75 -34.15 -20.17
N SER A 145 9.90 -33.76 -19.23
CA SER A 145 8.53 -33.32 -19.51
C SER A 145 8.45 -31.81 -19.69
N ASN A 146 7.62 -31.36 -20.62
CA ASN A 146 7.26 -29.95 -20.79
C ASN A 146 6.51 -29.38 -19.57
N ALA A 147 5.92 -30.24 -18.72
CA ALA A 147 5.29 -29.80 -17.47
C ALA A 147 6.28 -29.12 -16.50
N LYS A 148 7.60 -29.30 -16.66
CA LYS A 148 8.61 -28.58 -15.86
C LYS A 148 8.48 -27.07 -15.94
N TYR A 149 8.00 -26.53 -17.07
CA TYR A 149 7.78 -25.10 -17.24
C TYR A 149 6.64 -24.58 -16.35
N LEU A 150 5.69 -25.45 -15.97
CA LEU A 150 4.59 -25.10 -15.08
C LEU A 150 5.01 -24.89 -13.62
N LEU A 151 6.23 -25.32 -13.24
CA LEU A 151 6.82 -24.95 -11.95
C LEU A 151 7.13 -23.46 -11.87
N LYS A 152 7.44 -22.83 -13.01
CA LYS A 152 7.79 -21.41 -13.08
C LYS A 152 6.61 -20.54 -13.48
N TYR A 153 5.76 -21.01 -14.40
CA TYR A 153 4.67 -20.24 -14.99
C TYR A 153 3.34 -20.96 -14.86
N ASP A 154 2.27 -20.25 -14.53
CA ASP A 154 0.94 -20.88 -14.39
C ASP A 154 0.36 -21.27 -15.76
N ARG A 155 0.80 -20.57 -16.82
CA ARG A 155 0.45 -20.83 -18.23
C ARG A 155 1.66 -20.57 -19.09
N VAL A 156 1.97 -21.48 -20.01
CA VAL A 156 3.12 -21.35 -20.92
C VAL A 156 2.71 -21.71 -22.34
N ARG A 157 3.18 -20.91 -23.29
CA ARG A 157 3.08 -21.18 -24.72
C ARG A 157 4.43 -21.69 -25.20
N LEU A 158 4.50 -22.95 -25.63
CA LEU A 158 5.70 -23.53 -26.21
C LEU A 158 5.54 -23.61 -27.72
N VAL A 159 6.55 -23.11 -28.43
CA VAL A 159 6.64 -23.23 -29.88
C VAL A 159 7.56 -24.40 -30.17
N GLU A 160 7.03 -25.45 -30.77
CA GLU A 160 7.74 -26.68 -31.11
C GLU A 160 7.82 -26.84 -32.63
N GLY A 161 8.98 -27.28 -33.14
CA GLY A 161 9.23 -27.49 -34.56
C GLY A 161 10.35 -26.60 -35.14
N GLY A 162 10.88 -27.03 -36.29
CA GLY A 162 11.98 -26.35 -36.99
C GLY A 162 11.53 -25.14 -37.81
N PHE A 163 12.47 -24.55 -38.56
CA PHE A 163 12.27 -23.32 -39.35
C PHE A 163 11.04 -23.35 -40.29
N PHE A 164 10.62 -24.52 -40.76
CA PHE A 164 9.57 -24.67 -41.78
C PHE A 164 8.17 -25.04 -41.24
N LYS A 165 8.03 -25.49 -39.98
CA LYS A 165 6.71 -25.80 -39.41
C LYS A 165 6.74 -25.62 -37.89
N LYS A 166 6.23 -24.48 -37.43
CA LYS A 166 6.08 -24.16 -36.01
C LYS A 166 4.69 -24.56 -35.55
N THR A 167 4.62 -25.48 -34.60
CA THR A 167 3.38 -25.79 -33.87
C THR A 167 3.44 -25.09 -32.52
N THR A 168 2.29 -24.63 -32.03
CA THR A 168 2.20 -23.95 -30.74
C THR A 168 1.38 -24.82 -29.80
N LYS A 169 1.98 -25.23 -28.68
CA LYS A 169 1.29 -25.92 -27.60
C LYS A 169 1.11 -24.96 -26.42
N LEU A 170 -0.06 -25.01 -25.82
CA LEU A 170 -0.40 -24.20 -24.66
C LEU A 170 -0.61 -25.13 -23.47
N PHE A 171 0.20 -24.95 -22.43
CA PHE A 171 0.07 -25.68 -21.18
C PHE A 171 -0.41 -24.75 -20.07
N SER A 172 -1.29 -25.24 -19.20
CA SER A 172 -1.79 -24.51 -18.03
C SER A 172 -1.87 -25.43 -16.81
N ILE A 173 -1.71 -24.86 -15.61
CA ILE A 173 -1.94 -25.59 -14.34
C ILE A 173 -3.38 -26.08 -14.18
N ASP A 174 -4.32 -25.49 -14.92
CA ASP A 174 -5.75 -25.87 -14.89
C ASP A 174 -6.04 -27.11 -15.74
N ASN A 175 -5.17 -27.43 -16.71
CA ASN A 175 -5.38 -28.51 -17.69
C ASN A 175 -4.35 -29.63 -17.55
N ILE A 176 -3.62 -29.73 -16.44
CA ILE A 176 -2.52 -30.69 -16.26
C ILE A 176 -2.94 -32.12 -16.62
N GLU A 177 -4.10 -32.57 -16.14
CA GLU A 177 -4.60 -33.93 -16.38
C GLU A 177 -4.99 -34.18 -17.84
N LYS A 178 -5.35 -33.11 -18.58
CA LYS A 178 -5.64 -33.20 -20.02
C LYS A 178 -4.36 -33.18 -20.86
N ASP A 179 -3.42 -32.31 -20.48
CA ASP A 179 -2.19 -32.07 -21.24
C ASP A 179 -1.09 -33.11 -20.94
N PHE A 180 -1.16 -33.75 -19.76
CA PHE A 180 -0.22 -34.75 -19.26
C PHE A 180 -0.99 -35.93 -18.64
N VAL A 181 -1.66 -36.70 -19.49
CA VAL A 181 -2.61 -37.77 -19.08
C VAL A 181 -1.98 -38.80 -18.14
N ASP A 182 -0.71 -39.15 -18.35
CA ASP A 182 0.02 -40.12 -17.52
C ASP A 182 0.62 -39.51 -16.24
N MET A 183 0.29 -38.25 -15.90
CA MET A 183 0.83 -37.60 -14.72
C MET A 183 0.18 -38.12 -13.43
N PRO A 184 0.96 -38.64 -12.46
CA PRO A 184 0.43 -39.00 -11.15
C PRO A 184 -0.27 -37.81 -10.47
N PRO A 185 -1.41 -38.04 -9.80
CA PRO A 185 -2.15 -36.97 -9.10
C PRO A 185 -1.29 -36.17 -8.11
N ALA A 186 -0.35 -36.83 -7.42
CA ALA A 186 0.59 -36.18 -6.52
C ALA A 186 1.52 -35.18 -7.24
N PHE A 187 1.93 -35.47 -8.47
CA PHE A 187 2.81 -34.59 -9.24
C PHE A 187 2.06 -33.40 -9.82
N ALA A 188 0.82 -33.60 -10.29
CA ALA A 188 -0.07 -32.51 -10.67
C ALA A 188 -0.36 -31.58 -9.47
N ALA A 189 -0.66 -32.16 -8.29
CA ALA A 189 -0.83 -31.42 -7.05
C ALA A 189 0.43 -30.64 -6.64
N TYR A 190 1.62 -31.23 -6.81
CA TYR A 190 2.88 -30.55 -6.54
C TYR A 190 3.12 -29.33 -7.44
N ILE A 191 2.80 -29.41 -8.74
CA ILE A 191 2.85 -28.26 -9.66
C ILE A 191 1.90 -27.15 -9.20
N ARG A 192 0.66 -27.49 -8.85
CA ARG A 192 -0.33 -26.51 -8.34
C ARG A 192 0.11 -25.91 -7.01
N LEU A 193 0.68 -26.69 -6.11
CA LEU A 193 1.26 -26.21 -4.85
C LEU A 193 2.30 -25.09 -5.11
N HIS A 194 3.22 -25.31 -6.05
CA HIS A 194 4.22 -24.31 -6.46
C HIS A 194 3.59 -23.06 -7.09
N SER A 195 2.50 -23.20 -7.85
CA SER A 195 1.74 -22.04 -8.34
C SER A 195 1.20 -21.20 -7.19
N PHE A 196 0.54 -21.82 -6.22
CA PHE A 196 -0.02 -21.11 -5.07
C PHE A 196 1.07 -20.51 -4.16
N GLN A 197 2.24 -21.15 -4.00
CA GLN A 197 3.39 -20.55 -3.30
C GLN A 197 3.87 -19.26 -3.98
N LYS A 198 3.99 -19.26 -5.32
CA LYS A 198 4.32 -18.04 -6.09
C LYS A 198 3.26 -16.96 -5.88
N LYS A 199 1.97 -17.33 -5.92
CA LYS A 199 0.85 -16.41 -5.67
C LYS A 199 0.93 -15.82 -4.26
N GLN A 200 1.21 -16.62 -3.24
CA GLN A 200 1.38 -16.16 -1.86
C GLN A 200 2.54 -15.16 -1.71
N SER A 201 3.66 -15.41 -2.40
CA SER A 201 4.82 -14.51 -2.43
C SER A 201 4.46 -13.17 -3.07
N ARG A 202 3.77 -13.17 -4.23
CA ARG A 202 3.29 -11.94 -4.89
C ARG A 202 2.37 -11.11 -3.99
N ILE A 203 1.44 -11.77 -3.29
CA ILE A 203 0.53 -11.08 -2.34
C ILE A 203 1.33 -10.48 -1.17
N SER A 204 2.29 -11.23 -0.62
CA SER A 204 3.12 -10.74 0.49
C SER A 204 3.99 -9.55 0.07
N ALA A 205 4.57 -9.60 -1.13
CA ALA A 205 5.31 -8.46 -1.70
C ALA A 205 4.41 -7.23 -1.86
N ARG A 206 3.15 -7.41 -2.30
CA ARG A 206 2.18 -6.33 -2.41
C ARG A 206 1.80 -5.73 -1.05
N ILE A 207 1.56 -6.55 -0.04
CA ILE A 207 1.32 -6.08 1.35
C ILE A 207 2.52 -5.26 1.83
N ASN A 208 3.74 -5.78 1.68
CA ASN A 208 4.94 -5.07 2.11
C ASN A 208 5.14 -3.74 1.37
N LYS A 209 4.81 -3.68 0.07
CA LYS A 209 4.83 -2.43 -0.70
C LYS A 209 3.86 -1.40 -0.12
N TYR A 210 2.62 -1.81 0.21
CA TYR A 210 1.65 -0.89 0.82
C TYR A 210 2.08 -0.45 2.22
N LYS A 211 2.54 -1.37 3.07
CA LYS A 211 3.06 -1.02 4.40
C LYS A 211 4.18 0.02 4.32
N LYS A 212 5.17 -0.23 3.46
CA LYS A 212 6.27 0.72 3.23
C LYS A 212 5.82 2.08 2.70
N TYR A 213 4.66 2.17 2.05
CA TYR A 213 4.09 3.42 1.60
C TYR A 213 3.38 4.14 2.77
N TYR A 214 2.43 3.46 3.42
CA TYR A 214 1.66 4.05 4.52
C TYR A 214 2.49 4.36 5.77
N GLU A 215 3.64 3.71 5.96
CA GLU A 215 4.54 3.97 7.09
C GLU A 215 5.62 5.04 6.79
N LYS A 216 5.60 5.69 5.61
CA LYS A 216 6.52 6.81 5.33
C LYS A 216 6.15 8.03 6.19
N PRO A 217 7.12 8.71 6.81
CA PRO A 217 6.85 9.91 7.60
C PRO A 217 6.02 10.98 6.87
N CYS A 218 6.31 11.26 5.60
CA CYS A 218 5.55 12.23 4.82
C CYS A 218 4.08 11.82 4.62
N GLU A 219 3.81 10.53 4.40
CA GLU A 219 2.45 10.01 4.25
C GLU A 219 1.72 10.02 5.59
N LEU A 220 2.38 9.58 6.67
CA LEU A 220 1.83 9.62 8.03
C LEU A 220 1.42 11.04 8.43
N PHE A 221 2.26 12.04 8.16
CA PHE A 221 1.94 13.44 8.43
C PHE A 221 0.77 13.96 7.59
N ALA A 222 0.74 13.63 6.30
CA ALA A 222 -0.37 14.03 5.45
C ALA A 222 -1.69 13.38 5.86
N ARG A 223 -1.66 12.13 6.34
CA ARG A 223 -2.82 11.45 6.92
C ARG A 223 -3.24 12.01 8.27
N LEU A 224 -2.30 12.53 9.08
CA LEU A 224 -2.63 13.25 10.30
C LEU A 224 -3.48 14.49 9.99
N VAL A 225 -3.01 15.34 9.07
CA VAL A 225 -3.73 16.56 8.67
C VAL A 225 -5.10 16.22 8.07
N GLU A 226 -5.18 15.19 7.23
CA GLU A 226 -6.43 14.67 6.70
C GLU A 226 -7.38 14.19 7.82
N GLY A 227 -6.85 13.44 8.79
CA GLY A 227 -7.61 12.92 9.92
C GLY A 227 -8.19 14.02 10.81
N ILE A 228 -7.40 15.05 11.12
CA ILE A 228 -7.85 16.21 11.91
C ILE A 228 -9.04 16.90 11.25
N TYR A 229 -9.04 17.00 9.91
CA TYR A 229 -10.16 17.56 9.16
C TYR A 229 -11.40 16.65 9.21
N LEU A 230 -11.22 15.33 9.11
CA LEU A 230 -12.33 14.37 9.08
C LEU A 230 -13.01 14.22 10.44
N ASP A 231 -12.23 14.00 11.51
CA ASP A 231 -12.73 13.88 12.87
C ASP A 231 -11.60 14.16 13.87
N ARG A 232 -11.49 15.43 14.26
CA ARG A 232 -10.51 15.91 15.22
C ARG A 232 -10.62 15.23 16.59
N GLU A 233 -11.84 15.11 17.12
CA GLU A 233 -12.08 14.57 18.46
C GLU A 233 -11.63 13.10 18.52
N TRP A 234 -11.92 12.34 17.46
CA TRP A 234 -11.45 10.97 17.34
C TRP A 234 -9.93 10.88 17.20
N VAL A 235 -9.30 11.74 16.38
CA VAL A 235 -7.84 11.77 16.24
C VAL A 235 -7.15 12.08 17.57
N GLU A 236 -7.64 13.05 18.34
CA GLU A 236 -7.13 13.38 19.67
C GLU A 236 -7.27 12.22 20.66
N ALA A 237 -8.35 11.44 20.56
CA ALA A 237 -8.56 10.26 21.40
C ALA A 237 -7.61 9.10 21.08
N ILE A 238 -7.32 8.84 19.79
CA ILE A 238 -6.47 7.71 19.37
C ILE A 238 -4.97 8.03 19.31
N ALA A 239 -4.62 9.32 19.29
CA ALA A 239 -3.25 9.83 19.16
C ALA A 239 -2.92 10.96 20.15
N PRO A 240 -3.17 10.81 21.47
CA PRO A 240 -3.09 11.92 22.41
C PRO A 240 -1.68 12.51 22.57
N ASN A 241 -0.64 11.68 22.55
CA ASN A 241 0.74 12.14 22.77
C ASN A 241 1.25 12.92 21.56
N LEU A 242 1.02 12.36 20.37
CA LEU A 242 1.30 12.99 19.09
C LEU A 242 0.55 14.31 18.95
N MET A 243 -0.75 14.34 19.28
CA MET A 243 -1.57 15.53 19.10
C MET A 243 -1.14 16.67 20.03
N LYS A 244 -0.73 16.36 21.27
CA LYS A 244 -0.13 17.36 22.16
C LYS A 244 1.10 18.00 21.51
N GLN A 245 2.06 17.18 21.08
CA GLN A 245 3.28 17.66 20.42
C GLN A 245 2.98 18.44 19.14
N PHE A 246 2.04 17.95 18.32
CA PHE A 246 1.63 18.61 17.09
C PHE A 246 1.05 20.00 17.37
N TYR A 247 0.17 20.16 18.35
CA TYR A 247 -0.41 21.47 18.65
C TYR A 247 0.58 22.43 19.30
N ASP A 248 1.48 21.94 20.16
CA ASP A 248 2.56 22.77 20.73
C ASP A 248 3.42 23.35 19.60
N LEU A 249 3.85 22.50 18.65
CA LEU A 249 4.61 22.93 17.46
C LEU A 249 3.80 23.83 16.52
N LEU A 250 2.51 23.57 16.34
CA LEU A 250 1.63 24.39 15.51
C LEU A 250 1.53 25.82 16.06
N LYS A 251 1.31 25.95 17.39
CA LYS A 251 1.22 27.23 18.10
C LYS A 251 2.55 28.01 18.07
N ASP A 252 3.67 27.30 18.09
CA ASP A 252 5.00 27.88 17.95
C ASP A 252 5.33 28.29 16.48
N GLY A 253 4.38 28.15 15.55
CA GLY A 253 4.54 28.51 14.14
C GLY A 253 5.40 27.54 13.35
N TYR A 254 5.72 26.36 13.90
CA TYR A 254 6.65 25.41 13.27
C TYR A 254 6.15 24.91 11.91
N TYR A 255 4.83 24.71 11.78
CA TYR A 255 4.22 24.25 10.54
C TYR A 255 3.78 25.38 9.59
N MET A 256 4.27 26.60 9.82
CA MET A 256 4.08 27.76 8.93
C MET A 256 2.59 27.98 8.58
N GLU A 257 2.24 27.92 7.30
CA GLU A 257 0.89 28.23 6.81
C GLU A 257 -0.16 27.16 7.17
N LEU A 258 0.25 26.02 7.74
CA LEU A 258 -0.67 24.98 8.18
C LEU A 258 -1.63 25.47 9.27
N GLU A 259 -1.18 26.35 10.17
CA GLU A 259 -2.01 26.90 11.25
C GLU A 259 -3.21 27.66 10.68
N VAL A 260 -2.99 28.47 9.64
CA VAL A 260 -4.05 29.23 8.96
C VAL A 260 -5.06 28.28 8.31
N VAL A 261 -4.59 27.22 7.66
CA VAL A 261 -5.47 26.21 7.04
C VAL A 261 -6.33 25.52 8.10
N LEU A 262 -5.71 25.04 9.18
CA LEU A 262 -6.43 24.31 10.22
C LEU A 262 -7.40 25.21 10.99
N SER A 263 -7.00 26.43 11.38
CA SER A 263 -7.88 27.38 12.06
C SER A 263 -9.07 27.83 11.21
N THR A 264 -8.91 27.89 9.89
CA THR A 264 -9.98 28.32 8.97
C THR A 264 -10.99 27.20 8.67
N PHE A 265 -10.58 25.93 8.72
CA PHE A 265 -11.47 24.78 8.49
C PHE A 265 -12.06 24.17 9.75
N LEU A 266 -11.32 24.18 10.85
CA LEU A 266 -11.75 23.65 12.13
C LEU A 266 -12.51 24.75 12.89
N HIS A 267 -13.73 25.06 12.45
CA HIS A 267 -14.59 26.10 13.05
C HIS A 267 -14.95 25.87 14.54
N LYS A 268 -14.47 24.80 15.18
CA LYS A 268 -14.42 24.69 16.63
C LYS A 268 -13.03 25.11 17.10
N LYS A 269 -12.95 26.25 17.81
CA LYS A 269 -11.76 26.79 18.47
C LYS A 269 -10.79 25.67 18.89
N LEU A 270 -9.50 25.84 18.58
CA LEU A 270 -8.43 25.18 19.33
C LEU A 270 -8.79 25.25 20.83
N PRO A 271 -8.82 24.13 21.57
CA PRO A 271 -9.24 24.12 22.95
C PRO A 271 -8.40 25.14 23.70
N LEU A 272 -9.11 26.07 24.34
CA LEU A 272 -8.59 26.94 25.38
C LEU A 272 -8.31 26.06 26.60
N SER A 273 -7.26 25.25 26.54
CA SER A 273 -6.71 24.54 27.69
C SER A 273 -5.18 24.62 27.67
N ALA A 274 -4.70 25.85 27.55
CA ALA A 274 -3.34 26.27 27.94
C ALA A 274 -3.31 27.78 28.19
N GLN A 275 -4.39 28.33 28.77
CA GLN A 275 -4.33 29.60 29.48
C GLN A 275 -4.19 29.24 30.96
N SER A 276 -2.98 29.49 31.49
CA SER A 276 -2.63 29.60 32.91
C SER A 276 -2.92 28.40 33.82
N ILE A 277 -1.89 27.58 34.05
CA ILE A 277 -1.24 27.44 35.37
C ILE A 277 0.26 27.55 35.14
#